data_AF-A0A955M2V1-F1
#
_entry.id   AF-A0A955M2V1-F1
#
_cell.length_a   1.000
_cell.length_b   1.000
_cell.length_c   1.000
_cell.angle_alpha   90.00
_cell.angle_beta   90.00
_cell.angle_gamma   90.00
#
_symmetry.space_group_name_H-M   'P 1'
#
loop_
_entity.id
_entity.type
_entity.pdbx_description
1 polymer ?
#
loop_
_entity_poly.entity_id
_entity_poly.type
_entity_poly.pdbx_seq_one_letter_code
_entity_poly.pdbx_strand_id
1 'polypeptide(L)'
;MNKKWIITLGMLIFMPVAARAHDTGKVSVDYKGKIKEVTYELFLPEGVSRKSRLPIVVCSGGVPTEEGAYVRSSTKECFGSPWREFAKKNKFAILGLGFLFDEEDWPSKESYQFPHAWSGQAVDQILKLLSRHFPVDTDHLYLYGVSGGSQFSVRYALLRPLKVKAVAAHAAGSYDPPWGYIPGHFLITVGELDNDPILRKDMAVEFAQAMDVYGIDHQLEIVEGIAHQQTESQDEMSRDYFVRILNAPRRVKDDVAAEPQANYSLPMGLPEEELFRILPREQARTLRKHGEESFMTYFYGPAQDQFLTVHIKNGVLYNWALNARSEIVDEFASEFIPGGLIRGYPKTFEAIRNVLNKLPEEPFKKVIDRGRPVIFLDVASGGIARYANAIDFYFRPGDPAAFEKGFYLIKLGEELEEADDVQQIEGIIAHELTHHVLDHLRGPVDCDTEREANRLVKKWGFEEELKKASERFGAKKPEDSPCYEPKPSTAQTDEEQEK
;
A
#
# COMPACT_ATOMS: atom_id res chain seq x y z
N MET A 1 -1.24 33.71 14.92
CA MET A 1 -1.10 34.72 13.82
C MET A 1 -1.54 34.06 12.52
N ASN A 2 -2.73 34.39 12.03
CA ASN A 2 -3.30 33.84 10.79
C ASN A 2 -2.57 34.41 9.56
N LYS A 3 -1.71 33.61 8.91
CA LYS A 3 -1.17 33.95 7.60
C LYS A 3 -2.21 33.60 6.53
N LYS A 4 -2.86 34.63 5.98
CA LYS A 4 -3.71 34.52 4.80
C LYS A 4 -2.83 34.16 3.60
N TRP A 5 -3.21 33.13 2.86
CA TRP A 5 -2.67 32.81 1.54
C TRP A 5 -2.98 33.96 0.58
N ILE A 6 -1.95 34.64 0.07
CA ILE A 6 -2.09 35.62 -1.01
C ILE A 6 -1.81 34.88 -2.32
N ILE A 7 -2.88 34.54 -3.04
CA ILE A 7 -2.78 34.15 -4.44
C ILE A 7 -2.78 35.46 -5.25
N THR A 8 -1.61 35.88 -5.73
CA THR A 8 -1.51 37.02 -6.65
C THR A 8 -1.97 36.56 -8.03
N LEU A 9 -3.28 36.64 -8.28
CA LEU A 9 -3.88 36.37 -9.59
C LEU A 9 -3.74 37.63 -10.44
N GLY A 10 -2.75 37.67 -11.34
CA GLY A 10 -2.66 38.73 -12.35
C GLY A 10 -3.90 38.72 -13.24
N MET A 11 -4.56 39.87 -13.40
CA MET A 11 -5.71 40.07 -14.29
C MET A 11 -5.36 39.63 -15.71
N LEU A 12 -5.94 38.52 -16.16
CA LEU A 12 -5.95 38.09 -17.55
C LEU A 12 -7.15 38.71 -18.26
N ILE A 13 -6.87 39.62 -19.19
CA ILE A 13 -7.84 40.18 -20.12
C ILE A 13 -8.36 39.04 -21.02
N PHE A 14 -9.67 38.78 -21.00
CA PHE A 14 -10.34 37.80 -21.86
C PHE A 14 -10.30 38.24 -23.33
N MET A 15 -9.21 37.94 -24.03
CA MET A 15 -9.23 37.86 -25.49
C MET A 15 -9.79 36.51 -25.93
N PRO A 16 -10.55 36.43 -27.04
CA PRO A 16 -10.95 35.16 -27.63
C PRO A 16 -9.67 34.40 -28.01
N VAL A 17 -9.35 33.39 -27.20
CA VAL A 17 -8.20 32.50 -27.38
C VAL A 17 -8.44 31.70 -28.66
N ALA A 18 -8.01 32.24 -29.82
CA ALA A 18 -7.49 31.39 -30.87
C ALA A 18 -6.44 30.52 -30.19
N ALA A 19 -6.70 29.22 -30.09
CA ALA A 19 -5.86 28.29 -29.35
C ALA A 19 -4.42 28.45 -29.86
N ARG A 20 -3.57 29.11 -29.07
CA ARG A 20 -2.15 29.18 -29.38
C ARG A 20 -1.66 27.74 -29.34
N ALA A 21 -0.97 27.30 -30.39
CA ALA A 21 -0.41 25.95 -30.49
C ALA A 21 0.61 25.64 -29.38
N HIS A 22 1.08 26.70 -28.70
CA HIS A 22 2.01 26.64 -27.58
C HIS A 22 1.56 27.55 -26.45
N ASP A 23 1.67 27.05 -25.21
CA ASP A 23 1.51 27.84 -23.98
C ASP A 23 2.69 27.56 -23.04
N THR A 24 3.12 28.56 -22.28
CA THR A 24 4.24 28.44 -21.34
C THR A 24 3.89 29.16 -20.06
N GLY A 25 4.24 28.58 -18.91
CA GLY A 25 3.99 29.23 -17.65
C GLY A 25 4.86 28.69 -16.52
N LYS A 26 4.52 29.14 -15.31
CA LYS A 26 5.12 28.66 -14.07
C LYS A 26 4.08 28.55 -12.97
N VAL A 27 4.30 27.59 -12.08
CA VAL A 27 3.53 27.41 -10.84
C VAL A 27 4.50 27.41 -9.67
N SER A 28 4.08 28.04 -8.59
CA SER A 28 4.84 28.13 -7.33
C SER A 28 4.05 27.42 -6.23
N VAL A 29 4.72 26.58 -5.44
CA VAL A 29 4.16 25.88 -4.29
C VAL A 29 4.97 26.26 -3.05
N ASP A 30 4.31 26.62 -1.95
CA ASP A 30 4.98 26.77 -0.66
C ASP A 30 5.15 25.39 -0.03
N TYR A 31 6.41 24.97 0.16
CA TYR A 31 6.77 23.75 0.85
C TYR A 31 7.66 24.08 2.04
N LYS A 32 7.13 23.91 3.25
CA LYS A 32 7.82 24.20 4.52
C LYS A 32 8.40 25.64 4.59
N GLY A 33 7.70 26.62 4.03
CA GLY A 33 8.12 28.01 4.00
C GLY A 33 9.13 28.33 2.88
N LYS A 34 9.53 27.35 2.07
CA LYS A 34 10.34 27.55 0.86
C LYS A 34 9.41 27.54 -0.37
N ILE A 35 9.48 28.59 -1.19
CA ILE A 35 8.75 28.61 -2.47
C ILE A 35 9.50 27.74 -3.48
N LYS A 36 8.84 26.68 -3.95
CA LYS A 36 9.32 25.79 -5.01
C LYS A 36 8.61 26.13 -6.31
N GLU A 37 9.37 26.33 -7.39
CA GLU A 37 8.83 26.70 -8.69
C GLU A 37 9.00 25.58 -9.72
N VAL A 38 7.97 25.37 -10.54
CA VAL A 38 7.97 24.49 -11.72
C VAL A 38 7.60 25.33 -12.93
N THR A 39 8.41 25.29 -13.98
CA THR A 39 8.04 25.84 -15.28
C THR A 39 7.36 24.76 -16.12
N TYR A 40 6.47 25.16 -17.00
CA TYR A 40 5.86 24.24 -17.94
C TYR A 40 5.74 24.84 -19.33
N GLU A 41 5.71 23.97 -20.32
CA GLU A 41 5.37 24.27 -21.71
C GLU A 41 4.35 23.25 -22.17
N LEU A 42 3.30 23.70 -22.85
CA LEU A 42 2.25 22.87 -23.44
C LEU A 42 2.34 23.00 -24.95
N PHE A 43 2.42 21.86 -25.64
CA PHE A 43 2.21 21.74 -27.07
C PHE A 43 0.84 21.15 -27.37
N LEU A 44 0.11 21.79 -28.29
CA LEU A 44 -1.17 21.31 -28.81
C LEU A 44 -1.07 21.10 -30.33
N PRO A 45 -1.52 19.95 -30.84
CA PRO A 45 -1.59 19.74 -32.27
C PRO A 45 -2.67 20.63 -32.89
N GLU A 46 -2.42 21.10 -34.12
CA GLU A 46 -3.35 21.98 -34.83
C GLU A 46 -4.67 21.28 -35.20
N GLY A 47 -5.73 22.08 -35.36
CA GLY A 47 -7.04 21.61 -35.83
C GLY A 47 -7.86 20.84 -34.79
N VAL A 48 -7.47 20.87 -33.51
CA VAL A 48 -8.20 20.18 -32.45
C VAL A 48 -9.42 20.99 -32.01
N SER A 49 -10.58 20.32 -31.93
CA SER A 49 -11.83 20.90 -31.43
C SER A 49 -11.77 21.17 -29.93
N ARG A 50 -12.37 22.26 -29.46
CA ARG A 50 -12.55 22.47 -28.01
C ARG A 50 -13.40 21.40 -27.32
N LYS A 51 -14.16 20.60 -28.08
CA LYS A 51 -14.99 19.51 -27.55
C LYS A 51 -14.24 18.19 -27.35
N SER A 52 -13.06 18.01 -27.94
CA SER A 52 -12.26 16.81 -27.69
C SER A 52 -11.56 16.89 -26.33
N ARG A 53 -11.16 15.74 -25.80
CA ARG A 53 -10.22 15.63 -24.67
C ARG A 53 -9.00 14.88 -25.19
N LEU A 54 -7.96 15.61 -25.56
CA LEU A 54 -6.73 15.01 -26.07
C LEU A 54 -6.03 14.25 -24.96
N PRO A 55 -5.56 13.00 -25.19
CA PRO A 55 -4.60 12.40 -24.27
C PRO A 55 -3.36 13.29 -24.15
N ILE A 56 -2.79 13.36 -22.95
CA ILE A 56 -1.64 14.22 -22.66
C ILE A 56 -0.44 13.40 -22.22
N VAL A 57 0.71 13.63 -22.87
CA VAL A 57 2.01 13.17 -22.39
C VAL A 57 2.56 14.22 -21.42
N VAL A 58 2.77 13.85 -20.16
CA VAL A 58 3.47 14.68 -19.18
C VAL A 58 4.91 14.21 -19.13
N CYS A 59 5.83 15.07 -19.55
CA CYS A 59 7.23 14.75 -19.71
C CYS A 59 8.11 15.53 -18.74
N SER A 60 9.09 14.85 -18.14
CA SER A 60 10.13 15.45 -17.33
C SER A 60 11.52 14.97 -17.76
N GLY A 61 12.44 15.93 -17.91
CA GLY A 61 13.86 15.67 -18.14
C GLY A 61 14.60 15.17 -16.90
N GLY A 62 15.92 15.01 -17.05
CA GLY A 62 16.82 14.51 -16.01
C GLY A 62 17.28 15.58 -15.01
N VAL A 63 18.50 15.44 -14.52
CA VAL A 63 19.14 16.39 -13.59
C VAL A 63 20.32 17.06 -14.30
N PRO A 64 20.07 18.11 -15.12
CA PRO A 64 21.15 18.74 -15.88
C PRO A 64 22.02 19.61 -14.99
N THR A 65 23.28 19.75 -15.40
CA THR A 65 24.24 20.68 -14.82
C THR A 65 24.85 21.56 -15.92
N GLU A 66 25.05 22.84 -15.61
CA GLU A 66 25.81 23.78 -16.44
C GLU A 66 26.92 24.37 -15.57
N GLU A 67 28.17 24.31 -16.05
CA GLU A 67 29.34 24.83 -15.32
C GLU A 67 29.47 24.31 -13.87
N GLY A 68 29.00 23.09 -13.61
CA GLY A 68 29.04 22.45 -12.29
C GLY A 68 27.88 22.82 -11.36
N ALA A 69 26.94 23.67 -11.79
CA ALA A 69 25.73 24.00 -11.03
C ALA A 69 24.51 23.26 -11.61
N TYR A 70 23.61 22.80 -10.74
CA TYR A 70 22.32 22.27 -11.18
C TYR A 70 21.48 23.38 -11.79
N VAL A 71 20.98 23.12 -13.00
CA VAL A 71 20.06 24.02 -13.69
C VAL A 71 18.69 23.39 -13.82
N ARG A 72 17.71 24.21 -14.18
CA ARG A 72 16.35 23.74 -14.41
C ARG A 72 16.34 22.84 -15.65
N SER A 73 15.70 21.67 -15.55
CA SER A 73 15.49 20.80 -16.71
C SER A 73 14.78 21.56 -17.81
N SER A 74 15.32 21.44 -19.03
CA SER A 74 14.71 22.08 -20.18
C SER A 74 13.40 21.37 -20.50
N THR A 75 12.31 22.13 -20.58
CA THR A 75 11.04 21.59 -21.08
C THR A 75 11.22 21.00 -22.48
N LYS A 76 12.20 21.49 -23.25
CA LYS A 76 12.46 21.08 -24.65
C LYS A 76 13.10 19.71 -24.81
N GLU A 77 13.72 19.14 -23.77
CA GLU A 77 14.18 17.74 -23.79
C GLU A 77 13.00 16.79 -24.15
N CYS A 78 11.79 17.22 -23.84
CA CYS A 78 10.53 16.53 -24.11
C CYS A 78 9.87 16.86 -25.46
N PHE A 79 10.37 17.83 -26.23
CA PHE A 79 9.68 18.41 -27.40
C PHE A 79 10.52 18.40 -28.67
N GLY A 80 11.46 17.47 -28.80
CA GLY A 80 12.17 17.25 -30.05
C GLY A 80 11.20 17.06 -31.23
N SER A 81 11.70 17.30 -32.45
CA SER A 81 10.91 17.14 -33.68
C SER A 81 10.13 15.82 -33.74
N PRO A 82 10.70 14.66 -33.36
CA PRO A 82 9.97 13.39 -33.37
C PRO A 82 8.74 13.36 -32.44
N TRP A 83 8.84 13.93 -31.23
CA TRP A 83 7.74 14.00 -30.28
C TRP A 83 6.60 14.89 -30.77
N ARG A 84 6.93 16.03 -31.40
CA ARG A 84 5.90 16.92 -32.00
C ARG A 84 5.18 16.24 -33.15
N GLU A 85 5.89 15.54 -34.02
CA GLU A 85 5.29 14.78 -35.12
C GLU A 85 4.42 13.62 -34.61
N PHE A 86 4.87 12.91 -33.57
CA PHE A 86 4.05 11.93 -32.87
C PHE A 86 2.76 12.52 -32.32
N ALA A 87 2.83 13.67 -31.65
CA ALA A 87 1.66 14.34 -31.09
C ALA A 87 0.68 14.81 -32.17
N LYS A 88 1.18 15.35 -33.28
CA LYS A 88 0.35 15.72 -34.44
C LYS A 88 -0.36 14.51 -35.05
N LYS A 89 0.38 13.41 -35.25
CA LYS A 89 -0.11 12.16 -35.87
C LYS A 89 -1.16 11.48 -35.00
N ASN A 90 -0.89 11.34 -33.70
CA ASN A 90 -1.72 10.56 -32.77
C ASN A 90 -2.66 11.42 -31.91
N LYS A 91 -2.73 12.73 -32.16
CA LYS A 91 -3.58 13.70 -31.45
C LYS A 91 -3.32 13.74 -29.94
N PHE A 92 -2.05 13.70 -29.54
CA PHE A 92 -1.65 13.95 -28.17
C PHE A 92 -1.37 15.44 -27.93
N ALA A 93 -1.69 15.92 -26.74
CA ALA A 93 -1.01 17.08 -26.17
C ALA A 93 0.30 16.63 -25.50
N ILE A 94 1.29 17.52 -25.42
CA ILE A 94 2.52 17.26 -24.67
C ILE A 94 2.73 18.39 -23.67
N LEU A 95 2.90 18.05 -22.40
CA LEU A 95 3.23 18.94 -21.30
C LEU A 95 4.65 18.63 -20.82
N GLY A 96 5.59 19.52 -21.10
CA GLY A 96 6.96 19.42 -20.62
C GLY A 96 7.11 20.19 -19.32
N LEU A 97 7.80 19.57 -18.35
CA LEU A 97 8.03 20.12 -17.02
C LEU A 97 9.50 20.48 -16.84
N GLY A 98 9.74 21.68 -16.32
CA GLY A 98 11.06 22.16 -15.94
C GLY A 98 11.20 22.20 -14.43
N PHE A 99 11.88 21.21 -13.86
CA PHE A 99 12.19 21.13 -12.43
C PHE A 99 13.62 21.59 -12.16
N LEU A 100 13.84 22.19 -11.01
CA LEU A 100 15.18 22.45 -10.49
C LEU A 100 15.50 21.36 -9.47
N PHE A 101 16.61 20.65 -9.67
CA PHE A 101 17.12 19.74 -8.67
C PHE A 101 17.72 20.54 -7.52
N ASP A 102 17.34 20.16 -6.30
CA ASP A 102 17.87 20.71 -5.07
C ASP A 102 18.60 19.58 -4.33
N GLU A 103 19.93 19.67 -4.27
CA GLU A 103 20.79 18.66 -3.67
C GLU A 103 20.65 18.62 -2.14
N GLU A 104 20.37 19.77 -1.51
CA GLU A 104 20.15 19.85 -0.05
C GLU A 104 18.92 19.04 0.37
N ASP A 105 17.92 18.96 -0.51
CA ASP A 105 16.68 18.23 -0.29
C ASP A 105 16.77 16.76 -0.72
N TRP A 106 17.91 16.30 -1.26
CA TRP A 106 18.08 14.91 -1.69
C TRP A 106 18.06 13.90 -0.53
N PRO A 107 18.82 14.09 0.58
CA PRO A 107 18.85 13.13 1.68
C PRO A 107 17.51 12.98 2.39
N SER A 108 16.70 14.06 2.43
CA SER A 108 15.37 14.07 3.04
C SER A 108 14.27 13.56 2.11
N LYS A 109 14.60 13.20 0.86
CA LYS A 109 13.63 12.83 -0.18
C LYS A 109 12.63 13.96 -0.47
N GLU A 110 13.09 15.21 -0.46
CA GLU A 110 12.26 16.40 -0.66
C GLU A 110 12.54 17.11 -1.99
N SER A 111 13.50 16.62 -2.77
CA SER A 111 13.77 17.10 -4.13
C SER A 111 12.66 16.69 -5.11
N TYR A 112 12.65 17.24 -6.33
CA TYR A 112 11.50 17.12 -7.23
C TYR A 112 11.16 15.69 -7.63
N GLN A 113 12.12 14.77 -7.59
CA GLN A 113 11.93 13.35 -7.90
C GLN A 113 11.00 12.63 -6.92
N PHE A 114 10.64 13.28 -5.81
CA PHE A 114 9.74 12.75 -4.78
C PHE A 114 8.42 13.54 -4.79
N PRO A 115 7.43 13.12 -5.59
CA PRO A 115 6.20 13.89 -5.82
C PRO A 115 5.34 14.10 -4.58
N HIS A 116 5.50 13.29 -3.54
CA HIS A 116 4.82 13.47 -2.26
C HIS A 116 5.29 14.71 -1.49
N ALA A 117 6.49 15.22 -1.76
CA ALA A 117 7.01 16.41 -1.10
C ALA A 117 6.29 17.67 -1.61
N TRP A 118 6.47 18.02 -2.89
CA TRP A 118 5.85 19.23 -3.46
C TRP A 118 5.61 19.15 -4.96
N SER A 119 6.43 18.42 -5.72
CA SER A 119 6.38 18.43 -7.19
C SER A 119 5.08 17.79 -7.72
N GLY A 120 4.52 16.79 -7.03
CA GLY A 120 3.22 16.22 -7.39
C GLY A 120 2.08 17.22 -7.26
N GLN A 121 2.06 18.01 -6.18
CA GLN A 121 1.09 19.10 -6.01
C GLN A 121 1.25 20.19 -7.07
N ALA A 122 2.50 20.54 -7.42
CA ALA A 122 2.75 21.51 -8.48
C ALA A 122 2.21 21.04 -9.84
N VAL A 123 2.42 19.76 -10.19
CA VAL A 123 1.87 19.17 -11.42
C VAL A 123 0.34 19.09 -11.37
N ASP A 124 -0.26 18.69 -10.25
CA ASP A 124 -1.72 18.71 -10.08
C ASP A 124 -2.30 20.13 -10.30
N GLN A 125 -1.61 21.18 -9.84
CA GLN A 125 -2.01 22.57 -10.08
C GLN A 125 -1.88 22.97 -11.55
N ILE A 126 -0.80 22.60 -12.23
CA ILE A 126 -0.61 22.85 -13.66
C ILE A 126 -1.75 22.17 -14.43
N LEU A 127 -1.99 20.89 -14.21
CA LEU A 127 -3.07 20.14 -14.86
C LEU A 127 -4.44 20.79 -14.64
N LYS A 128 -4.73 21.23 -13.41
CA LYS A 128 -5.98 21.95 -13.10
C LYS A 128 -6.12 23.29 -13.83
N LEU A 129 -5.00 24.00 -14.05
CA LEU A 129 -5.01 25.20 -14.87
C LEU A 129 -5.27 24.83 -16.33
N LEU A 130 -4.58 23.83 -16.87
CA LEU A 130 -4.71 23.43 -18.27
C LEU A 130 -6.10 22.92 -18.61
N SER A 131 -6.74 22.12 -17.75
CA SER A 131 -8.09 21.58 -17.99
C SER A 131 -9.18 22.65 -18.10
N ARG A 132 -8.94 23.85 -17.56
CA ARG A 132 -9.87 25.00 -17.68
C ARG A 132 -9.75 25.73 -19.01
N HIS A 133 -8.59 25.65 -19.65
CA HIS A 133 -8.24 26.50 -20.78
C HIS A 133 -8.03 25.72 -22.08
N PHE A 134 -7.74 24.42 -21.99
CA PHE A 134 -7.34 23.59 -23.12
C PHE A 134 -8.11 22.27 -23.17
N PRO A 135 -8.33 21.70 -24.38
CA PRO A 135 -9.07 20.46 -24.58
C PRO A 135 -8.20 19.23 -24.28
N VAL A 136 -7.64 19.13 -23.07
CA VAL A 136 -6.73 18.05 -22.65
C VAL A 136 -7.38 17.17 -21.59
N ASP A 137 -7.10 15.87 -21.65
CA ASP A 137 -7.51 14.92 -20.64
C ASP A 137 -6.49 14.91 -19.49
N THR A 138 -6.85 15.55 -18.38
CA THR A 138 -5.97 15.62 -17.19
C THR A 138 -6.22 14.51 -16.18
N ASP A 139 -7.14 13.60 -16.49
CA ASP A 139 -7.52 12.49 -15.61
C ASP A 139 -6.93 11.15 -16.07
N HIS A 140 -6.39 11.07 -17.29
CA HIS A 140 -5.74 9.86 -17.83
C HIS A 140 -4.41 10.24 -18.51
N LEU A 141 -3.38 10.37 -17.69
CA LEU A 141 -2.07 10.87 -18.06
C LEU A 141 -1.19 9.77 -18.65
N TYR A 142 -0.36 10.13 -19.62
CA TYR A 142 0.76 9.33 -20.10
C TYR A 142 2.03 10.00 -19.58
N LEU A 143 2.78 9.34 -18.70
CA LEU A 143 3.97 9.93 -18.09
C LEU A 143 5.20 9.45 -18.83
N TYR A 144 6.10 10.37 -19.15
CA TYR A 144 7.38 10.06 -19.74
C TYR A 144 8.50 10.73 -18.93
N GLY A 145 9.60 10.01 -18.68
CA GLY A 145 10.75 10.62 -18.05
C GLY A 145 12.06 9.92 -18.37
N VAL A 146 13.15 10.65 -18.13
CA VAL A 146 14.53 10.16 -18.19
C VAL A 146 15.25 10.50 -16.89
N SER A 147 16.04 9.56 -16.35
CA SER A 147 16.85 9.78 -15.14
C SER A 147 16.00 10.31 -13.96
N GLY A 148 16.25 11.51 -13.46
CA GLY A 148 15.43 12.14 -12.41
C GLY A 148 13.95 12.29 -12.78
N GLY A 149 13.64 12.55 -14.06
CA GLY A 149 12.27 12.60 -14.56
C GLY A 149 11.58 11.23 -14.58
N SER A 150 12.34 10.14 -14.75
CA SER A 150 11.82 8.78 -14.62
C SER A 150 11.45 8.45 -13.19
N GLN A 151 12.28 8.86 -12.24
CA GLN A 151 12.00 8.71 -10.80
C GLN A 151 10.71 9.45 -10.43
N PHE A 152 10.55 10.68 -10.91
CA PHE A 152 9.31 11.44 -10.75
C PHE A 152 8.11 10.72 -11.36
N SER A 153 8.22 10.27 -12.62
CA SER A 153 7.11 9.68 -13.37
C SER A 153 6.60 8.39 -12.72
N VAL A 154 7.49 7.49 -12.33
CA VAL A 154 7.13 6.26 -11.62
C VAL A 154 6.46 6.61 -10.29
N ARG A 155 7.09 7.43 -9.45
CA ARG A 155 6.55 7.78 -8.12
C ARG A 155 5.24 8.56 -8.21
N TYR A 156 5.04 9.37 -9.24
CA TYR A 156 3.79 10.10 -9.43
C TYR A 156 2.67 9.12 -9.79
N ALA A 157 2.96 8.07 -10.57
CA ALA A 157 2.02 6.98 -10.80
C ALA A 157 1.69 6.22 -9.52
N LEU A 158 2.68 5.95 -8.65
CA LEU A 158 2.40 5.35 -7.33
C LEU A 158 1.54 6.27 -6.45
N LEU A 159 1.75 7.58 -6.53
CA LEU A 159 1.04 8.59 -5.73
C LEU A 159 -0.38 8.90 -6.27
N ARG A 160 -0.61 8.70 -7.58
CA ARG A 160 -1.86 9.00 -8.29
C ARG A 160 -2.22 7.85 -9.26
N PRO A 161 -2.37 6.60 -8.78
CA PRO A 161 -2.47 5.43 -9.64
C PRO A 161 -3.65 5.46 -10.60
N LEU A 162 -4.76 6.08 -10.20
CA LEU A 162 -5.96 6.22 -11.04
C LEU A 162 -5.86 7.32 -12.10
N LYS A 163 -4.95 8.28 -11.94
CA LYS A 163 -4.75 9.35 -12.94
C LYS A 163 -3.84 8.93 -14.08
N VAL A 164 -3.12 7.81 -13.94
CA VAL A 164 -2.04 7.46 -14.85
C VAL A 164 -2.45 6.26 -15.68
N LYS A 165 -2.53 6.48 -16.98
CA LYS A 165 -2.84 5.43 -17.95
C LYS A 165 -1.58 4.68 -18.37
N ALA A 166 -0.48 5.37 -18.60
CA ALA A 166 0.78 4.73 -18.93
C ALA A 166 1.97 5.51 -18.38
N VAL A 167 3.06 4.81 -18.12
CA VAL A 167 4.37 5.36 -17.75
C VAL A 167 5.40 4.79 -18.72
N ALA A 168 6.28 5.64 -19.24
CA ALA A 168 7.51 5.24 -19.86
C ALA A 168 8.68 5.90 -19.11
N ALA A 169 9.48 5.08 -18.45
CA ALA A 169 10.53 5.53 -17.53
C ALA A 169 11.88 4.96 -17.96
N HIS A 170 12.80 5.85 -18.34
CA HIS A 170 14.11 5.48 -18.84
C HIS A 170 15.22 5.77 -17.81
N ALA A 171 16.01 4.76 -17.46
CA ALA A 171 17.21 4.88 -16.61
C ALA A 171 16.97 5.60 -15.27
N ALA A 172 15.91 5.24 -14.53
CA ALA A 172 15.64 5.86 -13.23
C ALA A 172 16.76 5.54 -12.23
N GLY A 173 17.20 6.55 -11.46
CA GLY A 173 18.25 6.38 -10.45
C GLY A 173 17.82 5.65 -9.18
N SER A 174 16.52 5.44 -8.97
CA SER A 174 15.94 4.63 -7.90
C SER A 174 14.45 4.43 -8.14
N TYR A 175 13.90 3.41 -7.48
CA TYR A 175 12.48 3.08 -7.51
C TYR A 175 11.96 2.99 -6.07
N ASP A 176 10.69 3.36 -5.89
CA ASP A 176 9.97 2.98 -4.68
C ASP A 176 9.09 1.80 -5.08
N PRO A 177 9.10 0.65 -4.36
CA PRO A 177 8.28 -0.49 -4.75
C PRO A 177 6.80 -0.12 -4.72
N PRO A 178 5.97 -0.69 -5.63
CA PRO A 178 4.52 -0.58 -5.49
C PRO A 178 4.08 -1.20 -4.17
N TRP A 179 3.05 -0.62 -3.55
CA TRP A 179 2.46 -1.11 -2.30
C TRP A 179 1.13 -1.84 -2.53
N GLY A 180 0.69 -1.94 -3.78
CA GLY A 180 -0.57 -2.54 -4.20
C GLY A 180 -0.73 -2.53 -5.73
N TYR A 181 -1.83 -3.09 -6.23
CA TYR A 181 -2.15 -3.05 -7.66
C TYR A 181 -2.33 -1.61 -8.18
N ILE A 182 -1.82 -1.35 -9.38
CA ILE A 182 -1.92 -0.09 -10.09
C ILE A 182 -2.50 -0.38 -11.47
N PRO A 183 -3.59 0.31 -11.89
CA PRO A 183 -4.22 0.04 -13.17
C PRO A 183 -3.41 0.56 -14.38
N GLY A 184 -2.45 1.46 -14.17
CA GLY A 184 -1.58 1.99 -15.22
C GLY A 184 -0.59 0.97 -15.78
N HIS A 185 -0.15 1.22 -17.02
CA HIS A 185 0.80 0.35 -17.73
C HIS A 185 2.22 0.94 -17.69
N PHE A 186 3.25 0.14 -17.37
CA PHE A 186 4.63 0.63 -17.20
C PHE A 186 5.60 0.09 -18.24
N LEU A 187 6.21 0.96 -19.05
CA LEU A 187 7.42 0.66 -19.80
C LEU A 187 8.64 1.15 -19.00
N ILE A 188 9.46 0.23 -18.53
CA ILE A 188 10.71 0.52 -17.85
C ILE A 188 11.84 0.15 -18.80
N THR A 189 12.75 1.08 -19.06
CA THR A 189 13.95 0.75 -19.84
C THR A 189 15.20 1.20 -19.12
N VAL A 190 16.28 0.44 -19.23
CA VAL A 190 17.58 0.80 -18.65
C VAL A 190 18.70 0.28 -19.53
N GLY A 191 19.80 1.02 -19.62
CA GLY A 191 20.98 0.56 -20.35
C GLY A 191 21.68 -0.59 -19.61
N GLU A 192 22.15 -1.59 -20.35
CA GLU A 192 22.91 -2.73 -19.80
C GLU A 192 24.14 -2.27 -19.00
N LEU A 193 24.80 -1.20 -19.45
CA LEU A 193 26.03 -0.65 -18.88
C LEU A 193 25.76 0.46 -17.86
N ASP A 194 24.51 0.77 -17.53
CA ASP A 194 24.12 1.80 -16.54
C ASP A 194 24.19 1.25 -15.11
N ASN A 195 25.40 0.83 -14.69
CA ASN A 195 25.63 0.13 -13.42
C ASN A 195 26.73 0.74 -12.53
N ASP A 196 27.27 1.93 -12.85
CA ASP A 196 28.37 2.52 -12.06
C ASP A 196 28.19 4.06 -11.92
N PRO A 197 28.13 4.62 -10.70
CA PRO A 197 28.17 3.96 -9.38
C PRO A 197 26.79 3.48 -8.88
N ILE A 198 25.74 3.69 -9.67
CA ILE A 198 24.35 3.34 -9.30
C ILE A 198 23.94 2.10 -10.09
N LEU A 199 23.52 1.05 -9.40
CA LEU A 199 23.05 -0.22 -9.98
C LEU A 199 21.64 -0.09 -10.58
N ARG A 200 21.45 0.83 -11.54
CA ARG A 200 20.11 1.16 -12.07
C ARG A 200 19.45 -0.03 -12.75
N LYS A 201 20.22 -0.88 -13.43
CA LYS A 201 19.71 -2.10 -14.04
C LYS A 201 19.11 -3.03 -13.00
N ASP A 202 19.84 -3.30 -11.93
CA ASP A 202 19.39 -4.22 -10.88
C ASP A 202 18.16 -3.65 -10.17
N MET A 203 18.13 -2.34 -9.87
CA MET A 203 16.95 -1.68 -9.31
C MET A 203 15.73 -1.73 -10.24
N ALA A 204 15.91 -1.63 -11.56
CA ALA A 204 14.82 -1.75 -12.52
C ALA A 204 14.27 -3.18 -12.58
N VAL A 205 15.15 -4.19 -12.47
CA VAL A 205 14.77 -5.61 -12.37
C VAL A 205 13.99 -5.87 -11.07
N GLU A 206 14.49 -5.40 -9.93
CA GLU A 206 13.81 -5.53 -8.64
C GLU A 206 12.42 -4.85 -8.66
N PHE A 207 12.31 -3.67 -9.26
CA PHE A 207 11.05 -2.98 -9.40
C PHE A 207 10.06 -3.73 -10.29
N ALA A 208 10.52 -4.32 -11.40
CA ALA A 208 9.69 -5.17 -12.26
C ALA A 208 9.18 -6.41 -11.52
N GLN A 209 10.04 -7.09 -10.77
CA GLN A 209 9.65 -8.22 -9.92
C GLN A 209 8.62 -7.81 -8.86
N ALA A 210 8.77 -6.62 -8.26
CA ALA A 210 7.76 -6.11 -7.34
C ALA A 210 6.42 -5.83 -8.05
N MET A 211 6.43 -5.38 -9.30
CA MET A 211 5.21 -5.21 -10.10
C MET A 211 4.52 -6.55 -10.42
N ASP A 212 5.29 -7.63 -10.68
CA ASP A 212 4.75 -8.98 -10.86
C ASP A 212 3.95 -9.46 -9.63
N VAL A 213 4.47 -9.22 -8.42
CA VAL A 213 3.80 -9.61 -7.16
C VAL A 213 2.39 -9.04 -7.05
N TYR A 214 2.19 -7.81 -7.52
CA TYR A 214 0.88 -7.13 -7.48
C TYR A 214 0.07 -7.28 -8.78
N GLY A 215 0.57 -8.02 -9.77
CA GLY A 215 -0.08 -8.19 -11.06
C GLY A 215 -0.22 -6.90 -11.86
N ILE A 216 0.73 -5.96 -11.70
CA ILE A 216 0.79 -4.70 -12.44
C ILE A 216 1.31 -4.96 -13.85
N ASP A 217 0.64 -4.40 -14.85
CA ASP A 217 1.05 -4.56 -16.24
C ASP A 217 2.29 -3.72 -16.54
N HIS A 218 3.37 -4.40 -16.90
CA HIS A 218 4.64 -3.77 -17.17
C HIS A 218 5.45 -4.49 -18.24
N GLN A 219 6.41 -3.77 -18.80
CA GLN A 219 7.41 -4.23 -19.74
C GLN A 219 8.75 -3.67 -19.30
N LEU A 220 9.73 -4.54 -19.04
CA LEU A 220 11.11 -4.17 -18.73
C LEU A 220 11.99 -4.46 -19.95
N GLU A 221 12.71 -3.45 -20.42
CA GLU A 221 13.67 -3.56 -21.53
C GLU A 221 15.08 -3.17 -21.05
N ILE A 222 16.02 -4.10 -21.11
CA ILE A 222 17.44 -3.84 -20.88
C ILE A 222 18.10 -3.62 -22.24
N VAL A 223 18.61 -2.41 -22.49
CA VAL A 223 19.17 -2.04 -23.78
C VAL A 223 20.67 -2.29 -23.82
N GLU A 224 21.10 -3.24 -24.66
CA GLU A 224 22.50 -3.68 -24.77
C GLU A 224 23.45 -2.56 -25.17
N GLY A 225 24.65 -2.55 -24.56
CA GLY A 225 25.71 -1.61 -24.92
C GLY A 225 25.46 -0.14 -24.59
N ILE A 226 24.38 0.18 -23.88
CA ILE A 226 24.00 1.54 -23.50
C ILE A 226 24.32 1.79 -22.02
N ALA A 227 24.99 2.92 -21.72
CA ALA A 227 25.22 3.40 -20.35
C ALA A 227 24.11 4.38 -19.91
N HIS A 228 24.39 5.35 -19.04
CA HIS A 228 23.41 6.36 -18.63
C HIS A 228 23.16 7.43 -19.72
N GLN A 229 22.50 7.02 -20.80
CA GLN A 229 22.14 7.91 -21.91
C GLN A 229 20.72 7.61 -22.41
N GLN A 230 20.09 8.65 -22.94
CA GLN A 230 18.84 8.54 -23.69
C GLN A 230 19.15 8.35 -25.17
N THR A 231 18.44 7.43 -25.82
CA THR A 231 18.55 7.22 -27.27
C THR A 231 17.22 7.42 -27.98
N GLU A 232 17.28 7.79 -29.27
CA GLU A 232 16.07 7.91 -30.09
C GLU A 232 15.28 6.59 -30.17
N SER A 233 15.96 5.44 -30.08
CA SER A 233 15.31 4.13 -30.05
C SER A 233 14.44 3.94 -28.80
N GLN A 234 14.92 4.37 -27.62
CA GLN A 234 14.12 4.33 -26.40
C GLN A 234 12.93 5.29 -26.46
N ASP A 235 13.13 6.47 -27.05
CA ASP A 235 12.04 7.43 -27.29
C ASP A 235 10.99 6.88 -28.27
N GLU A 236 11.43 6.16 -29.30
CA GLU A 236 10.53 5.46 -30.23
C GLU A 236 9.74 4.36 -29.53
N MET A 237 10.38 3.54 -28.68
CA MET A 237 9.69 2.55 -27.85
C MET A 237 8.60 3.21 -26.99
N SER A 238 8.89 4.35 -26.36
CA SER A 238 7.91 5.09 -25.55
C SER A 238 6.70 5.57 -26.35
N ARG A 239 6.94 6.14 -27.53
CA ARG A 239 5.86 6.63 -28.41
C ARG A 239 4.99 5.47 -28.89
N ASP A 240 5.61 4.40 -29.35
CA ASP A 240 4.89 3.20 -29.80
C ASP A 240 4.11 2.55 -28.67
N TYR A 241 4.70 2.48 -27.47
CA TYR A 241 4.03 2.00 -26.26
C TYR A 241 2.79 2.83 -25.95
N PHE A 242 2.88 4.16 -25.98
CA PHE A 242 1.71 5.03 -25.76
C PHE A 242 0.64 4.88 -26.83
N VAL A 243 1.00 4.72 -28.12
CA VAL A 243 0.01 4.41 -29.17
C VAL A 243 -0.67 3.07 -28.90
N ARG A 244 0.09 2.05 -28.50
CA ARG A 244 -0.44 0.72 -28.16
C ARG A 244 -1.46 0.82 -27.03
N ILE A 245 -1.13 1.52 -25.94
CA ILE A 245 -2.03 1.69 -24.79
C ILE A 245 -3.22 2.61 -25.11
N LEU A 246 -3.05 3.61 -25.97
CA LEU A 246 -4.14 4.45 -26.43
C LEU A 246 -5.19 3.63 -27.19
N ASN A 247 -4.75 2.73 -28.06
CA ASN A 247 -5.59 1.92 -28.94
C ASN A 247 -6.02 0.58 -28.34
N ALA A 248 -5.46 0.18 -27.19
CA ALA A 248 -5.85 -1.03 -26.52
C ALA A 248 -7.33 -0.98 -26.12
N PRO A 249 -8.09 -2.07 -26.29
CA PRO A 249 -9.43 -2.15 -25.74
C PRO A 249 -9.34 -1.93 -24.22
N ARG A 250 -10.26 -1.13 -23.69
CA ARG A 250 -10.42 -0.95 -22.24
C ARG A 250 -10.52 -2.33 -21.60
N ARG A 251 -9.67 -2.66 -20.63
CA ARG A 251 -9.76 -3.97 -19.98
C ARG A 251 -10.96 -3.94 -19.05
N VAL A 252 -11.68 -5.06 -18.99
CA VAL A 252 -12.75 -5.24 -17.99
C VAL A 252 -12.19 -5.09 -16.58
N LYS A 253 -10.91 -5.45 -16.32
CA LYS A 253 -10.24 -5.17 -15.03
C LYS A 253 -10.07 -3.66 -14.77
N ASP A 254 -9.83 -2.85 -15.80
CA ASP A 254 -9.78 -1.40 -15.67
C ASP A 254 -11.18 -0.86 -15.33
N ASP A 255 -12.23 -1.49 -15.87
CA ASP A 255 -13.63 -1.16 -15.58
C ASP A 255 -14.12 -1.72 -14.22
N VAL A 256 -13.58 -2.82 -13.70
CA VAL A 256 -13.88 -3.33 -12.35
C VAL A 256 -13.11 -2.54 -11.28
N ALA A 257 -11.96 -1.95 -11.65
CA ALA A 257 -11.30 -0.90 -10.89
C ALA A 257 -11.96 0.50 -11.09
N ALA A 258 -12.80 0.67 -12.13
CA ALA A 258 -13.48 1.93 -12.46
C ALA A 258 -15.02 1.93 -12.27
N GLU A 259 -15.66 0.81 -11.93
CA GLU A 259 -16.84 0.86 -11.07
C GLU A 259 -16.41 1.64 -9.84
N PRO A 260 -17.20 2.62 -9.36
CA PRO A 260 -16.78 3.51 -8.30
C PRO A 260 -16.67 2.73 -6.98
N GLN A 261 -15.60 1.93 -6.85
CA GLN A 261 -14.93 1.69 -5.58
C GLN A 261 -14.66 3.09 -5.06
N ALA A 262 -15.41 3.49 -4.05
CA ALA A 262 -15.60 4.89 -3.70
C ALA A 262 -14.25 5.63 -3.69
N ASN A 263 -14.07 6.48 -4.70
CA ASN A 263 -12.88 7.26 -4.97
C ASN A 263 -12.51 8.09 -3.75
N TYR A 264 -11.64 7.57 -2.91
CA TYR A 264 -11.04 8.36 -1.84
C TYR A 264 -9.54 8.06 -1.81
N SER A 265 -8.81 8.58 -2.81
CA SER A 265 -7.48 9.07 -2.47
C SER A 265 -7.71 10.13 -1.40
N LEU A 266 -7.46 9.81 -0.13
CA LEU A 266 -7.64 10.79 0.91
C LEU A 266 -6.58 11.88 0.70
N PRO A 267 -6.98 13.13 0.40
CA PRO A 267 -6.02 14.17 0.11
C PRO A 267 -5.18 14.44 1.36
N MET A 268 -3.86 14.37 1.21
CA MET A 268 -2.94 14.73 2.29
C MET A 268 -3.20 16.17 2.74
N GLY A 269 -3.14 16.41 4.04
CA GLY A 269 -3.52 17.68 4.67
C GLY A 269 -5.02 17.87 4.90
N LEU A 270 -5.87 16.86 4.62
CA LEU A 270 -7.30 16.95 4.90
C LEU A 270 -7.55 17.18 6.40
N PRO A 271 -8.29 18.23 6.80
CA PRO A 271 -8.65 18.44 8.19
C PRO A 271 -9.41 17.23 8.77
N GLU A 272 -9.15 16.89 10.04
CA GLU A 272 -9.76 15.76 10.76
C GLU A 272 -11.29 15.79 10.67
N GLU A 273 -11.91 16.97 10.78
CA GLU A 273 -13.36 17.13 10.64
C GLU A 273 -13.88 16.77 9.24
N GLU A 274 -13.12 17.09 8.18
CA GLU A 274 -13.49 16.75 6.81
C GLU A 274 -13.23 15.26 6.53
N LEU A 275 -12.13 14.73 7.06
CA LEU A 275 -11.83 13.31 7.04
C LEU A 275 -12.96 12.51 7.67
N PHE A 276 -13.49 12.93 8.82
CA PHE A 276 -14.59 12.25 9.51
C PHE A 276 -15.95 12.37 8.84
N ARG A 277 -16.11 13.27 7.85
CA ARG A 277 -17.29 13.23 6.98
C ARG A 277 -17.18 12.14 5.92
N ILE A 278 -15.97 11.76 5.54
CA ILE A 278 -15.68 10.71 4.55
C ILE A 278 -15.61 9.34 5.24
N LEU A 279 -14.90 9.28 6.37
CA LEU A 279 -14.65 8.10 7.18
C LEU A 279 -15.16 8.38 8.59
N PRO A 280 -16.45 8.15 8.86
CA PRO A 280 -17.05 8.47 10.15
C PRO A 280 -16.36 7.74 11.29
N ARG A 281 -16.06 8.47 12.37
CA ARG A 281 -15.26 7.96 13.50
C ARG A 281 -15.90 6.74 14.16
N GLU A 282 -17.23 6.66 14.18
CA GLU A 282 -18.01 5.55 14.69
C GLU A 282 -17.91 4.28 13.85
N GLN A 283 -17.47 4.39 12.58
CA GLN A 283 -17.21 3.24 11.71
C GLN A 283 -15.75 2.77 11.79
N ALA A 284 -14.89 3.53 12.47
CA ALA A 284 -13.52 3.13 12.69
C ALA A 284 -13.50 1.87 13.56
N ARG A 285 -12.78 0.85 13.08
CA ARG A 285 -12.51 -0.34 13.89
C ARG A 285 -11.67 0.03 15.09
N THR A 286 -10.71 0.93 14.90
CA THR A 286 -9.83 1.41 15.96
C THR A 286 -9.62 2.92 15.88
N LEU A 287 -9.35 3.51 17.03
CA LEU A 287 -8.86 4.88 17.16
C LEU A 287 -7.76 4.90 18.21
N ARG A 288 -6.63 5.49 17.86
CA ARG A 288 -5.48 5.62 18.74
C ARG A 288 -5.01 7.05 18.71
N LYS A 289 -4.59 7.57 19.87
CA LYS A 289 -4.07 8.94 20.03
C LYS A 289 -2.76 8.93 20.80
N HIS A 290 -1.64 9.21 20.15
CA HIS A 290 -0.33 9.36 20.80
C HIS A 290 0.13 10.82 20.74
N GLY A 291 -0.16 11.57 21.81
CA GLY A 291 0.09 13.01 21.82
C GLY A 291 -0.77 13.74 20.78
N GLU A 292 -0.12 14.43 19.84
CA GLU A 292 -0.76 15.14 18.73
C GLU A 292 -1.07 14.26 17.52
N GLU A 293 -0.60 13.02 17.53
CA GLU A 293 -0.84 12.04 16.47
C GLU A 293 -2.02 11.16 16.83
N SER A 294 -2.86 10.86 15.86
CA SER A 294 -3.87 9.83 15.94
C SER A 294 -3.83 8.95 14.71
N PHE A 295 -4.24 7.70 14.87
CA PHE A 295 -4.42 6.81 13.74
C PHE A 295 -5.69 5.99 13.91
N MET A 296 -6.29 5.61 12.79
CA MET A 296 -7.57 4.93 12.76
C MET A 296 -7.56 3.89 11.65
N THR A 297 -8.10 2.72 11.94
CA THR A 297 -8.29 1.68 10.92
C THR A 297 -9.76 1.51 10.59
N TYR A 298 -10.05 1.30 9.31
CA TYR A 298 -11.38 1.04 8.79
C TYR A 298 -11.36 -0.25 7.99
N PHE A 299 -12.46 -1.01 8.04
CA PHE A 299 -12.75 -1.93 6.96
C PHE A 299 -13.09 -1.11 5.73
N TYR A 300 -12.42 -1.39 4.62
CA TYR A 300 -12.46 -0.59 3.40
C TYR A 300 -12.75 -1.49 2.19
N GLY A 301 -13.28 -0.87 1.14
CA GLY A 301 -13.67 -1.55 -0.10
C GLY A 301 -15.11 -2.10 -0.11
N PRO A 302 -15.65 -2.44 -1.29
CA PRO A 302 -17.05 -2.89 -1.44
C PRO A 302 -17.37 -4.19 -0.70
N ALA A 303 -16.38 -5.09 -0.61
CA ALA A 303 -16.48 -6.36 0.12
C ALA A 303 -15.98 -6.25 1.57
N GLN A 304 -15.57 -5.06 2.02
CA GLN A 304 -14.93 -4.84 3.32
C GLN A 304 -13.75 -5.78 3.56
N ASP A 305 -13.01 -6.11 2.49
CA ASP A 305 -11.87 -7.04 2.45
C ASP A 305 -10.51 -6.35 2.47
N GLN A 306 -10.52 -5.03 2.58
CA GLN A 306 -9.33 -4.25 2.76
C GLN A 306 -9.37 -3.53 4.09
N PHE A 307 -8.19 -3.09 4.53
CA PHE A 307 -8.07 -2.21 5.66
C PHE A 307 -7.50 -0.88 5.21
N LEU A 308 -8.10 0.22 5.66
CA LEU A 308 -7.55 1.55 5.49
C LEU A 308 -7.09 2.07 6.83
N THR A 309 -5.78 2.25 6.99
CA THR A 309 -5.20 2.96 8.13
C THR A 309 -4.99 4.41 7.72
N VAL A 310 -5.53 5.35 8.50
CA VAL A 310 -5.28 6.78 8.34
C VAL A 310 -4.49 7.30 9.52
N HIS A 311 -3.54 8.18 9.27
CA HIS A 311 -2.74 8.84 10.30
C HIS A 311 -2.98 10.35 10.23
N ILE A 312 -3.33 10.92 11.36
CA ILE A 312 -3.69 12.31 11.56
C ILE A 312 -2.67 12.89 12.55
N LYS A 313 -2.16 14.08 12.27
CA LYS A 313 -1.23 14.78 13.16
C LYS A 313 -1.65 16.22 13.20
N ASN A 314 -1.80 16.78 14.40
CA ASN A 314 -2.27 18.15 14.56
C ASN A 314 -3.62 18.41 13.86
N GLY A 315 -4.52 17.42 13.92
CA GLY A 315 -5.86 17.51 13.34
C GLY A 315 -5.88 17.52 11.81
N VAL A 316 -4.82 17.08 11.13
CA VAL A 316 -4.80 16.91 9.66
C VAL A 316 -4.27 15.53 9.27
N LEU A 317 -4.86 14.94 8.23
CA LEU A 317 -4.38 13.70 7.63
C LEU A 317 -2.98 13.91 7.06
N TYR A 318 -1.99 13.18 7.55
CA TYR A 318 -0.60 13.28 7.07
C TYR A 318 -0.04 11.97 6.53
N ASN A 319 -0.77 10.86 6.65
CA ASN A 319 -0.47 9.60 5.98
C ASN A 319 -1.71 8.72 5.91
N TRP A 320 -1.75 7.78 4.99
CA TRP A 320 -2.69 6.66 5.01
C TRP A 320 -2.12 5.47 4.23
N ALA A 321 -2.52 4.27 4.61
CA ALA A 321 -2.08 3.03 4.01
C ALA A 321 -3.27 2.08 3.81
N LEU A 322 -3.26 1.34 2.69
CA LEU A 322 -4.20 0.24 2.46
C LEU A 322 -3.51 -1.10 2.78
N ASN A 323 -4.23 -2.00 3.41
CA ASN A 323 -3.83 -3.38 3.70
C ASN A 323 -2.50 -3.51 4.44
N ALA A 324 -2.21 -2.57 5.35
CA ALA A 324 -1.06 -2.66 6.26
C ALA A 324 -1.32 -3.70 7.36
N ARG A 325 -1.43 -4.98 6.97
CA ARG A 325 -1.78 -6.08 7.88
C ARG A 325 -0.85 -6.14 9.09
N SER A 326 0.45 -5.92 8.90
CA SER A 326 1.42 -5.88 9.99
C SER A 326 1.13 -4.78 11.00
N GLU A 327 0.75 -3.58 10.54
CA GLU A 327 0.36 -2.47 11.43
C GLU A 327 -0.90 -2.80 12.22
N ILE A 328 -1.85 -3.49 11.60
CA ILE A 328 -3.07 -3.94 12.26
C ILE A 328 -2.80 -5.01 13.31
N VAL A 329 -1.87 -5.93 13.01
CA VAL A 329 -1.42 -6.94 13.96
C VAL A 329 -0.73 -6.27 15.15
N ASP A 330 0.13 -5.28 14.91
CA ASP A 330 0.81 -4.53 15.97
C ASP A 330 -0.17 -3.72 16.81
N GLU A 331 -1.17 -3.12 16.16
CA GLU A 331 -2.26 -2.45 16.84
C GLU A 331 -3.04 -3.44 17.71
N PHE A 332 -3.55 -4.52 17.13
CA PHE A 332 -4.30 -5.55 17.84
C PHE A 332 -3.51 -6.09 19.04
N ALA A 333 -2.22 -6.35 18.85
CA ALA A 333 -1.33 -6.78 19.91
C ALA A 333 -1.27 -5.77 21.07
N SER A 334 -1.22 -4.48 20.76
CA SER A 334 -1.21 -3.44 21.80
C SER A 334 -2.50 -3.36 22.62
N GLU A 335 -3.62 -3.92 22.12
CA GLU A 335 -4.93 -3.87 22.79
C GLU A 335 -5.25 -5.17 23.54
N PHE A 336 -5.00 -6.30 22.91
CA PHE A 336 -5.52 -7.60 23.33
C PHE A 336 -4.44 -8.62 23.68
N ILE A 337 -3.17 -8.18 23.71
CA ILE A 337 -2.05 -8.97 24.21
C ILE A 337 -1.40 -8.24 25.40
N PRO A 338 -1.36 -8.84 26.59
CA PRO A 338 -0.75 -8.26 27.78
C PRO A 338 0.72 -7.91 27.55
N GLY A 339 1.16 -6.78 28.11
CA GLY A 339 2.56 -6.39 28.05
C GLY A 339 3.52 -7.37 28.76
N GLY A 340 2.99 -8.27 29.59
CA GLY A 340 3.72 -9.42 30.13
C GLY A 340 4.07 -10.42 29.04
N LEU A 341 3.10 -10.77 28.18
CA LEU A 341 3.32 -11.68 27.05
C LEU A 341 4.28 -11.09 26.01
N ILE A 342 4.11 -9.81 25.69
CA ILE A 342 4.98 -9.10 24.73
C ILE A 342 6.45 -9.06 25.18
N ARG A 343 6.72 -8.88 26.48
CA ARG A 343 8.08 -8.67 27.00
C ARG A 343 8.72 -9.92 27.62
N GLY A 344 7.90 -10.77 28.23
CA GLY A 344 8.34 -11.95 28.97
C GLY A 344 8.42 -13.21 28.11
N TYR A 345 7.64 -13.28 27.03
CA TYR A 345 7.53 -14.48 26.17
C TYR A 345 7.68 -14.09 24.68
N PRO A 346 8.87 -13.63 24.26
CA PRO A 346 9.08 -13.09 22.91
C PRO A 346 8.81 -14.09 21.78
N LYS A 347 9.15 -15.39 21.93
CA LYS A 347 8.84 -16.40 20.89
C LYS A 347 7.33 -16.62 20.79
N THR A 348 6.65 -16.66 21.92
CA THR A 348 5.19 -16.79 21.95
C THR A 348 4.51 -15.59 21.29
N PHE A 349 5.00 -14.38 21.58
CA PHE A 349 4.52 -13.16 20.94
C PHE A 349 4.80 -13.15 19.43
N GLU A 350 5.99 -13.55 19.02
CA GLU A 350 6.37 -13.68 17.61
C GLU A 350 5.47 -14.68 16.88
N ALA A 351 5.19 -15.84 17.48
CA ALA A 351 4.28 -16.83 16.93
C ALA A 351 2.87 -16.27 16.70
N ILE A 352 2.33 -15.53 17.68
CA ILE A 352 1.02 -14.87 17.52
C ILE A 352 1.06 -13.90 16.33
N ARG A 353 2.10 -13.07 16.21
CA ARG A 353 2.24 -12.15 15.07
C ARG A 353 2.33 -12.89 13.74
N ASN A 354 3.13 -13.95 13.66
CA ASN A 354 3.31 -14.73 12.44
C ASN A 354 1.99 -15.37 12.00
N VAL A 355 1.26 -15.97 12.92
CA VAL A 355 -0.05 -16.56 12.63
C VAL A 355 -1.03 -15.50 12.13
N LEU A 356 -1.19 -14.40 12.86
CA LEU A 356 -2.12 -13.33 12.47
C LEU A 356 -1.77 -12.73 11.08
N ASN A 357 -0.48 -12.60 10.75
CA ASN A 357 -0.06 -12.10 9.44
C ASN A 357 -0.34 -13.10 8.30
N LYS A 358 -0.26 -14.41 8.57
CA LYS A 358 -0.46 -15.49 7.60
C LYS A 358 -1.93 -15.92 7.44
N LEU A 359 -2.82 -15.61 8.39
CA LEU A 359 -4.23 -16.03 8.34
C LEU A 359 -4.93 -15.61 7.02
N PRO A 360 -5.83 -16.44 6.46
CA PRO A 360 -6.70 -15.95 5.39
C PRO A 360 -7.55 -14.77 5.85
N GLU A 361 -7.99 -13.94 4.91
CA GLU A 361 -8.60 -12.65 5.19
C GLU A 361 -9.87 -12.73 6.05
N GLU A 362 -10.81 -13.62 5.72
CA GLU A 362 -12.04 -13.79 6.52
C GLU A 362 -11.79 -14.25 7.97
N PRO A 363 -10.99 -15.30 8.24
CA PRO A 363 -10.52 -15.62 9.59
C PRO A 363 -9.85 -14.46 10.30
N PHE A 364 -8.95 -13.73 9.62
CA PHE A 364 -8.23 -12.61 10.20
C PHE A 364 -9.20 -11.53 10.70
N LYS A 365 -10.17 -11.09 9.88
CA LYS A 365 -11.19 -10.12 10.31
C LYS A 365 -11.97 -10.57 11.54
N LYS A 366 -12.33 -11.85 11.63
CA LYS A 366 -13.06 -12.41 12.79
C LYS A 366 -12.23 -12.41 14.06
N VAL A 367 -10.94 -12.75 13.97
CA VAL A 367 -10.03 -12.77 15.13
C VAL A 367 -9.82 -11.37 15.68
N ILE A 368 -9.79 -10.40 14.79
CA ILE A 368 -9.35 -9.04 15.03
C ILE A 368 -10.54 -8.07 15.24
N ASP A 369 -11.79 -8.57 15.21
CA ASP A 369 -13.04 -7.83 15.45
C ASP A 369 -13.05 -7.30 16.89
N ARG A 370 -12.95 -5.97 17.05
CA ARG A 370 -12.97 -5.31 18.36
C ARG A 370 -14.27 -5.52 19.13
N GLY A 371 -15.38 -5.77 18.43
CA GLY A 371 -16.65 -6.11 19.05
C GLY A 371 -16.66 -7.51 19.68
N ARG A 372 -15.83 -8.43 19.18
CA ARG A 372 -15.62 -9.78 19.73
C ARG A 372 -14.16 -10.25 19.64
N PRO A 373 -13.23 -9.58 20.33
CA PRO A 373 -11.82 -9.79 20.10
C PRO A 373 -11.36 -11.11 20.70
N VAL A 374 -10.32 -11.68 20.11
CA VAL A 374 -9.50 -12.71 20.77
C VAL A 374 -8.51 -12.02 21.69
N ILE A 375 -8.45 -12.46 22.95
CA ILE A 375 -7.49 -11.98 23.94
C ILE A 375 -6.54 -13.13 24.25
N PHE A 376 -5.24 -12.89 24.09
CA PHE A 376 -4.21 -13.84 24.46
C PHE A 376 -3.75 -13.56 25.88
N LEU A 377 -3.73 -14.57 26.74
CA LEU A 377 -3.32 -14.43 28.13
C LEU A 377 -2.20 -15.43 28.42
N ASP A 378 -1.15 -14.97 29.10
CA ASP A 378 -0.18 -15.88 29.70
C ASP A 378 -0.77 -16.52 30.97
N VAL A 379 -0.53 -17.82 31.13
CA VAL A 379 -0.83 -18.54 32.36
C VAL A 379 0.49 -18.98 32.96
N ALA A 380 0.89 -18.28 34.02
CA ALA A 380 2.06 -18.67 34.79
C ALA A 380 1.80 -20.00 35.49
N SER A 381 2.64 -21.00 35.24
CA SER A 381 2.64 -22.28 35.97
C SER A 381 3.55 -22.24 37.21
N GLY A 382 4.47 -21.26 37.27
CA GLY A 382 5.42 -21.06 38.37
C GLY A 382 5.05 -19.97 39.39
N GLY A 383 5.70 -20.07 40.57
CA GLY A 383 5.74 -18.99 41.56
C GLY A 383 4.39 -18.64 42.23
N ILE A 384 4.26 -17.39 42.70
CA ILE A 384 2.99 -16.90 43.26
C ILE A 384 1.95 -16.61 42.17
N ALA A 385 2.42 -16.33 40.95
CA ALA A 385 1.59 -15.99 39.79
C ALA A 385 0.67 -17.16 39.37
N ARG A 386 1.07 -18.42 39.61
CA ARG A 386 0.20 -19.60 39.42
C ARG A 386 -1.06 -19.60 40.27
N TYR A 387 -1.06 -18.84 41.38
CA TYR A 387 -2.21 -18.73 42.27
C TYR A 387 -3.07 -17.50 41.97
N ALA A 388 -2.45 -16.41 41.50
CA ALA A 388 -3.15 -15.19 41.13
C ALA A 388 -2.31 -14.36 40.15
N ASN A 389 -2.93 -13.98 39.02
CA ASN A 389 -2.44 -12.99 38.09
C ASN A 389 -3.57 -12.00 37.80
N ALA A 390 -3.25 -10.72 37.63
CA ALA A 390 -4.19 -9.67 37.27
C ALA A 390 -3.70 -8.99 36.00
N ILE A 391 -4.58 -8.89 35.01
CA ILE A 391 -4.32 -8.24 33.73
C ILE A 391 -5.37 -7.16 33.57
N ASP A 392 -4.92 -5.96 33.26
CA ASP A 392 -5.77 -4.80 33.02
C ASP A 392 -5.81 -4.46 31.53
N PHE A 393 -7.02 -4.23 31.01
CA PHE A 393 -7.27 -3.81 29.64
C PHE A 393 -7.90 -2.42 29.70
N TYR A 394 -7.15 -1.41 29.29
CA TYR A 394 -7.60 -0.02 29.34
C TYR A 394 -7.90 0.53 27.93
N PHE A 395 -9.08 1.09 27.77
CA PHE A 395 -9.51 1.79 26.56
C PHE A 395 -9.59 3.29 26.81
N ARG A 396 -9.15 4.10 25.84
CA ARG A 396 -9.07 5.55 26.00
C ARG A 396 -10.44 6.20 25.73
N PRO A 397 -10.70 7.39 26.30
CA PRO A 397 -11.90 8.15 25.99
C PRO A 397 -12.10 8.34 24.47
N GLY A 398 -13.23 7.82 23.98
CA GLY A 398 -13.63 7.91 22.57
C GLY A 398 -12.98 6.87 21.65
N ASP A 399 -12.31 5.85 22.19
CA ASP A 399 -12.08 4.59 21.50
C ASP A 399 -13.43 3.98 21.05
N PRO A 400 -13.48 3.29 19.89
CA PRO A 400 -14.62 2.47 19.54
C PRO A 400 -14.92 1.45 20.64
N ALA A 401 -16.21 1.17 20.84
CA ALA A 401 -16.64 0.20 21.82
C ALA A 401 -15.97 -1.16 21.57
N ALA A 402 -15.53 -1.79 22.65
CA ALA A 402 -14.96 -3.13 22.64
C ALA A 402 -15.90 -4.09 23.38
N PHE A 403 -15.83 -5.36 23.02
CA PHE A 403 -16.56 -6.46 23.68
C PHE A 403 -18.09 -6.41 23.58
N GLU A 404 -18.67 -5.62 22.67
CA GLU A 404 -20.13 -5.52 22.49
C GLU A 404 -20.80 -6.88 22.21
N LYS A 405 -20.06 -7.79 21.59
CA LYS A 405 -20.48 -9.16 21.25
C LYS A 405 -19.75 -10.22 22.10
N GLY A 406 -19.11 -9.82 23.20
CA GLY A 406 -18.29 -10.67 24.07
C GLY A 406 -16.79 -10.67 23.71
N PHE A 407 -16.05 -11.68 24.16
CA PHE A 407 -14.65 -11.89 23.82
C PHE A 407 -14.32 -13.39 23.80
N TYR A 408 -13.18 -13.73 23.22
CA TYR A 408 -12.64 -15.08 23.22
C TYR A 408 -11.29 -15.08 23.94
N LEU A 409 -11.05 -16.01 24.85
CA LEU A 409 -9.79 -16.09 25.59
C LEU A 409 -8.96 -17.27 25.09
N ILE A 410 -7.73 -17.01 24.69
CA ILE A 410 -6.71 -18.04 24.48
C ILE A 410 -5.70 -17.93 25.61
N LYS A 411 -5.60 -19.00 26.39
CA LYS A 411 -4.66 -19.12 27.52
C LYS A 411 -3.43 -19.89 27.06
N LEU A 412 -2.27 -19.27 27.22
CA LEU A 412 -0.99 -19.78 26.75
C LEU A 412 -0.10 -20.09 27.94
N GLY A 413 0.36 -21.34 28.03
CA GLY A 413 1.31 -21.77 29.07
C GLY A 413 2.71 -21.19 28.85
N GLU A 414 3.45 -20.96 29.93
CA GLU A 414 4.82 -20.44 29.88
C GLU A 414 5.79 -21.42 29.19
N GLU A 415 5.46 -22.71 29.17
CA GLU A 415 6.23 -23.78 28.55
C GLU A 415 6.33 -23.63 27.02
N LEU A 416 5.43 -22.86 26.40
CA LEU A 416 5.53 -22.55 24.97
C LEU A 416 6.83 -21.81 24.62
N GLU A 417 7.34 -21.00 25.55
CA GLU A 417 8.58 -20.24 25.35
C GLU A 417 9.84 -21.15 25.32
N GLU A 418 9.71 -22.36 25.87
CA GLU A 418 10.74 -23.42 25.82
C GLU A 418 10.76 -24.18 24.49
N ALA A 419 9.95 -23.77 23.50
CA ALA A 419 10.03 -24.28 22.13
C ALA A 419 11.40 -23.96 21.51
N ASP A 420 11.95 -24.91 20.76
CA ASP A 420 13.20 -24.70 20.03
C ASP A 420 12.98 -23.87 18.75
N ASP A 421 11.76 -23.91 18.22
CA ASP A 421 11.34 -23.27 16.98
C ASP A 421 9.98 -22.58 17.18
N VAL A 422 9.89 -21.30 16.80
CA VAL A 422 8.66 -20.49 16.87
C VAL A 422 7.51 -21.16 16.11
N GLN A 423 7.80 -21.90 15.04
CA GLN A 423 6.81 -22.63 14.26
C GLN A 423 6.06 -23.72 15.07
N GLN A 424 6.68 -24.26 16.13
CA GLN A 424 6.01 -25.19 17.04
C GLN A 424 4.88 -24.49 17.82
N ILE A 425 5.05 -23.21 18.13
CA ILE A 425 4.04 -22.39 18.81
C ILE A 425 2.98 -21.92 17.81
N GLU A 426 3.38 -21.53 16.59
CA GLU A 426 2.48 -21.10 15.52
C GLU A 426 1.36 -22.12 15.25
N GLY A 427 1.68 -23.42 15.25
CA GLY A 427 0.71 -24.50 15.03
C GLY A 427 -0.38 -24.54 16.12
N ILE A 428 0.01 -24.31 17.38
CA ILE A 428 -0.93 -24.25 18.53
C ILE A 428 -1.82 -23.01 18.40
N ILE A 429 -1.23 -21.84 18.16
CA ILE A 429 -1.98 -20.59 18.03
C ILE A 429 -2.97 -20.67 16.86
N ALA A 430 -2.54 -21.20 15.70
CA ALA A 430 -3.42 -21.37 14.55
C ALA A 430 -4.59 -22.31 14.87
N HIS A 431 -4.35 -23.41 15.57
CA HIS A 431 -5.39 -24.34 16.01
C HIS A 431 -6.41 -23.66 16.94
N GLU A 432 -5.96 -22.98 17.98
CA GLU A 432 -6.86 -22.29 18.92
C GLU A 432 -7.71 -21.19 18.25
N LEU A 433 -7.16 -20.51 17.25
CA LEU A 433 -7.90 -19.53 16.46
C LEU A 433 -8.97 -20.16 15.56
N THR A 434 -8.80 -21.41 15.10
CA THR A 434 -9.86 -22.10 14.34
C THR A 434 -11.10 -22.34 15.18
N HIS A 435 -10.94 -22.64 16.48
CA HIS A 435 -12.06 -22.82 17.40
C HIS A 435 -12.90 -21.53 17.54
N HIS A 436 -12.25 -20.37 17.62
CA HIS A 436 -12.93 -19.06 17.58
C HIS A 436 -13.67 -18.84 16.26
N VAL A 437 -13.01 -19.10 15.13
CA VAL A 437 -13.59 -18.85 13.79
C VAL A 437 -14.82 -19.70 13.50
N LEU A 438 -14.85 -20.92 14.04
CA LEU A 438 -15.96 -21.87 13.96
C LEU A 438 -17.10 -21.58 14.96
N ASP A 439 -16.93 -20.65 15.91
CA ASP A 439 -17.90 -20.24 16.94
C ASP A 439 -18.51 -21.38 17.78
N HIS A 440 -17.80 -22.49 17.95
CA HIS A 440 -18.37 -23.69 18.56
C HIS A 440 -18.13 -23.85 20.06
N LEU A 441 -17.28 -23.01 20.70
CA LEU A 441 -17.05 -23.07 22.16
C LEU A 441 -18.27 -22.63 23.00
N ARG A 442 -19.41 -22.37 22.36
CA ARG A 442 -20.69 -22.15 23.05
C ARG A 442 -21.33 -23.47 23.53
N GLY A 443 -20.75 -24.63 23.19
CA GLY A 443 -21.18 -25.95 23.63
C GLY A 443 -19.99 -26.90 23.87
N PRO A 444 -20.25 -28.16 24.25
CA PRO A 444 -19.20 -29.18 24.33
C PRO A 444 -18.53 -29.35 22.98
N VAL A 445 -17.20 -29.33 22.95
CA VAL A 445 -16.42 -29.62 21.75
C VAL A 445 -16.56 -31.11 21.45
N ASP A 446 -17.18 -31.46 20.33
CA ASP A 446 -17.25 -32.84 19.86
C ASP A 446 -16.06 -33.19 18.95
N CYS A 447 -15.93 -34.47 18.61
CA CYS A 447 -14.82 -34.94 17.80
C CYS A 447 -14.81 -34.36 16.37
N ASP A 448 -16.00 -34.16 15.78
CA ASP A 448 -16.10 -33.66 14.41
C ASP A 448 -15.65 -32.20 14.34
N THR A 449 -15.92 -31.46 15.40
CA THR A 449 -15.46 -30.09 15.61
C THR A 449 -13.94 -29.99 15.69
N GLU A 450 -13.28 -30.86 16.47
CA GLU A 450 -11.82 -30.93 16.57
C GLU A 450 -11.18 -31.32 15.22
N ARG A 451 -11.82 -32.24 14.49
CA ARG A 451 -11.37 -32.64 13.15
C ARG A 451 -11.49 -31.48 12.16
N GLU A 452 -12.56 -30.70 12.24
CA GLU A 452 -12.77 -29.55 11.37
C GLU A 452 -11.79 -28.41 11.68
N ALA A 453 -11.51 -28.15 12.95
CA ALA A 453 -10.44 -27.25 13.39
C ALA A 453 -9.10 -27.64 12.73
N ASN A 454 -8.69 -28.91 12.86
CA ASN A 454 -7.47 -29.41 12.23
C ASN A 454 -7.48 -29.28 10.69
N ARG A 455 -8.61 -29.51 10.03
CA ARG A 455 -8.73 -29.29 8.57
C ARG A 455 -8.55 -27.82 8.21
N LEU A 456 -9.09 -26.90 8.99
CA LEU A 456 -8.93 -25.46 8.78
C LEU A 456 -7.48 -25.03 8.96
N VAL A 457 -6.78 -25.50 10.00
CA VAL A 457 -5.34 -25.21 10.19
C VAL A 457 -4.53 -25.59 8.95
N LYS A 458 -4.77 -26.79 8.41
CA LYS A 458 -4.12 -27.25 7.17
C LYS A 458 -4.50 -26.39 5.97
N LYS A 459 -5.79 -26.06 5.83
CA LYS A 459 -6.29 -25.18 4.76
C LYS A 459 -5.69 -23.77 4.83
N TRP A 460 -5.37 -23.29 6.03
CA TRP A 460 -4.70 -22.01 6.26
C TRP A 460 -3.18 -22.06 6.03
N GLY A 461 -2.62 -23.23 5.70
CA GLY A 461 -1.21 -23.40 5.38
C GLY A 461 -0.31 -23.70 6.58
N PHE A 462 -0.87 -24.09 7.73
CA PHE A 462 -0.11 -24.37 8.97
C PHE A 462 0.06 -25.88 9.26
N GLU A 463 0.06 -26.73 8.22
CA GLU A 463 0.15 -28.19 8.42
C GLU A 463 1.49 -28.61 9.04
N GLU A 464 2.59 -28.01 8.59
CA GLU A 464 3.92 -28.31 9.11
C GLU A 464 4.12 -27.75 10.52
N GLU A 465 3.65 -26.53 10.80
CA GLU A 465 3.64 -25.92 12.12
C GLU A 465 2.85 -26.77 13.13
N LEU A 466 1.67 -27.27 12.75
CA LEU A 466 0.85 -28.15 13.59
C LEU A 466 1.53 -29.50 13.85
N LYS A 467 2.19 -30.07 12.85
CA LYS A 467 2.96 -31.32 13.01
C LYS A 467 4.11 -31.12 13.99
N LYS A 468 4.90 -30.05 13.81
CA LYS A 468 6.00 -29.68 14.72
C LYS A 468 5.52 -29.46 16.15
N ALA A 469 4.36 -28.80 16.32
CA ALA A 469 3.73 -28.63 17.62
C ALA A 469 3.43 -29.98 18.29
N SER A 470 2.82 -30.91 17.55
CA SER A 470 2.48 -32.25 18.06
C SER A 470 3.73 -33.07 18.42
N GLU A 471 4.83 -32.92 17.68
CA GLU A 471 6.10 -33.60 17.97
C GLU A 471 6.75 -33.05 19.25
N ARG A 472 6.67 -31.73 19.49
CA ARG A 472 7.30 -31.07 20.64
C ARG A 472 6.49 -31.20 21.93
N PHE A 473 5.19 -30.92 21.85
CA PHE A 473 4.30 -30.81 23.01
C PHE A 473 3.44 -32.07 23.22
N GLY A 474 3.53 -33.04 22.31
CA GLY A 474 2.73 -34.25 22.32
C GLY A 474 1.33 -34.04 21.75
N ALA A 475 0.60 -35.15 21.60
CA ALA A 475 -0.83 -35.11 21.33
C ALA A 475 -1.61 -35.13 22.66
N LYS A 476 -2.82 -34.56 22.66
CA LYS A 476 -3.78 -34.73 23.79
C LYS A 476 -3.89 -36.23 24.09
N LYS A 477 -3.81 -36.61 25.37
CA LYS A 477 -4.04 -38.00 25.75
C LYS A 477 -5.43 -38.41 25.28
N PRO A 478 -5.65 -39.68 24.93
CA PRO A 478 -6.97 -40.14 24.50
C PRO A 478 -8.04 -39.74 25.51
N GLU A 479 -7.83 -39.95 26.82
CA GLU A 479 -8.81 -39.54 27.84
C GLU A 479 -9.15 -38.03 27.88
N ASP A 480 -8.25 -37.16 27.40
CA ASP A 480 -8.43 -35.71 27.36
C ASP A 480 -8.98 -35.23 26.01
N SER A 481 -9.09 -36.13 25.02
CA SER A 481 -9.57 -35.81 23.69
C SER A 481 -11.09 -36.02 23.60
N PRO A 482 -11.86 -35.04 23.08
CA PRO A 482 -13.28 -35.25 22.78
C PRO A 482 -13.51 -36.32 21.71
N CYS A 483 -12.45 -36.75 21.01
CA CYS A 483 -12.45 -37.83 20.03
C CYS A 483 -12.28 -39.24 20.59
N TYR A 484 -12.08 -39.38 21.90
CA TYR A 484 -11.91 -40.70 22.48
C TYR A 484 -13.25 -41.38 22.71
N GLU A 485 -13.55 -42.33 21.83
CA GLU A 485 -14.50 -43.38 22.13
C GLU A 485 -13.80 -44.41 23.01
N PRO A 486 -14.17 -44.58 24.29
CA PRO A 486 -13.61 -45.63 25.10
C PRO A 486 -13.83 -46.94 24.36
N LYS A 487 -12.74 -47.67 24.08
CA LYS A 487 -12.87 -49.02 23.52
C LYS A 487 -13.88 -49.75 24.39
N PRO A 488 -14.95 -50.34 23.81
CA PRO A 488 -15.93 -51.07 24.60
C PRO A 488 -15.14 -52.02 25.47
N SER A 489 -15.26 -51.83 26.79
CA SER A 489 -14.66 -52.73 27.76
C SER A 489 -14.99 -54.12 27.27
N THR A 490 -13.97 -54.87 26.86
CA THR A 490 -14.09 -56.33 26.78
C THR A 490 -14.25 -56.75 28.23
N ALA A 491 -15.47 -56.57 28.76
CA ALA A 491 -15.94 -57.28 29.92
C ALA A 491 -15.73 -58.73 29.52
N GLN A 492 -14.62 -59.28 30.01
CA GLN A 492 -14.35 -60.69 29.99
C GLN A 492 -15.61 -61.30 30.58
N THR A 493 -16.34 -62.00 29.72
CA THR A 493 -17.29 -63.00 30.13
C THR A 493 -16.46 -64.10 30.80
N ASP A 494 -16.05 -63.86 32.05
CA ASP A 494 -15.46 -64.86 32.95
C ASP A 494 -16.55 -65.86 33.43
N GLU A 495 -17.57 -66.13 32.61
CA GLU A 495 -18.66 -67.08 32.91
C GLU A 495 -18.51 -68.42 32.16
N GLU A 496 -17.40 -68.67 31.43
CA GLU A 496 -17.17 -69.93 30.70
C GLU A 496 -15.90 -70.70 31.12
N GLN A 497 -15.56 -70.69 32.41
CA GLN A 497 -14.59 -71.64 33.02
C GLN A 497 -15.14 -72.50 34.17
N GLU A 498 -16.46 -72.58 34.34
CA GLU A 498 -17.11 -73.64 35.13
C GLU A 498 -18.20 -74.32 34.29
N LYS A 499 -17.81 -75.16 33.33
CA LYS A 499 -18.58 -76.32 32.86
C LYS A 499 -17.67 -77.44 32.36
#